data_AF-A0A9X2E938-F1
#
_entry.id   AF-A0A9X2E938-F1
#
_cell.length_a   1.000
_cell.length_b   1.000
_cell.length_c   1.000
_cell.angle_alpha   90.00
_cell.angle_beta   90.00
_cell.angle_gamma   90.00
#
_symmetry.space_group_name_H-M   'P 1'
#
loop_
_entity.id
_entity.type
_entity.pdbx_description
1 polymer ?
#
loop_
_entity_poly.entity_id
_entity_poly.type
_entity_poly.pdbx_seq_one_letter_code
_entity_poly.pdbx_strand_id
1 'polypeptide(L)'
;MGMGTFAVIHFAALAVSAAVLLWLLWPSERSGPRLLRRWGVPDPTEEQGRIVRTYLRNRRVLYVVFLVLPGYWFGGLCWILIALLLAELIAMIRPVRGRFRVATLTRRSIGDMLPTWMIAVHLTAVALAVCGVLLTSAAETSATGPATAGEPWISVAAAVGSTGVVYAVAWLAIARPAMGDVAVDTALRLRSARVMTGLGTMAAATLLADALWGLANLRRSGKEMPDWVAWIGPQAIPFALVTLLLGLVAWWFMVRVRVLRTGADSKRTVCHD
;
A
#
# COMPACT_ATOMS: atom_id res chain seq x y z
N MET A 1 22.83 23.91 -13.86
CA MET A 1 22.11 23.78 -12.58
C MET A 1 22.80 22.69 -11.78
N GLY A 2 23.40 22.99 -10.62
CA GLY A 2 24.16 21.99 -9.87
C GLY A 2 23.25 20.92 -9.26
N MET A 3 23.78 19.69 -9.08
CA MET A 3 23.06 18.58 -8.43
C MET A 3 22.37 19.00 -7.11
N GLY A 4 22.97 19.93 -6.35
CA GLY A 4 22.39 20.46 -5.11
C GLY A 4 21.10 21.25 -5.29
N THR A 5 20.90 21.98 -6.39
CA THR A 5 19.68 22.78 -6.61
C THR A 5 18.48 21.89 -6.89
N PHE A 6 18.67 20.83 -7.68
CA PHE A 6 17.61 19.86 -8.00
C PHE A 6 17.15 19.11 -6.74
N ALA A 7 18.12 18.71 -5.90
CA ALA A 7 17.88 18.07 -4.63
C ALA A 7 17.04 18.92 -3.67
N VAL A 8 17.41 20.20 -3.52
CA VAL A 8 16.69 21.15 -2.65
C VAL A 8 15.25 21.36 -3.13
N ILE A 9 15.03 21.52 -4.43
CA ILE A 9 13.68 21.70 -5.00
C ILE A 9 12.82 20.44 -4.78
N HIS A 10 13.38 19.25 -5.00
CA HIS A 10 12.66 17.99 -4.77
C HIS A 10 12.29 17.81 -3.30
N PHE A 11 13.24 18.05 -2.40
CA PHE A 11 12.99 17.97 -0.97
C PHE A 11 11.91 18.96 -0.52
N ALA A 12 11.98 20.23 -0.99
CA ALA A 12 10.98 21.23 -0.69
C ALA A 12 9.58 20.82 -1.21
N ALA A 13 9.49 20.30 -2.44
CA ALA A 13 8.23 19.83 -3.00
C ALA A 13 7.64 18.64 -2.22
N LEU A 14 8.48 17.68 -1.81
CA LEU A 14 8.07 16.56 -0.96
C LEU A 14 7.60 17.03 0.41
N ALA A 15 8.32 17.95 1.05
CA ALA A 15 7.96 18.51 2.34
C ALA A 15 6.62 19.25 2.28
N VAL A 16 6.40 20.09 1.26
CA VAL A 16 5.12 20.78 1.03
C VAL A 16 4.00 19.78 0.77
N SER A 17 4.23 18.77 -0.09
CA SER A 17 3.22 17.75 -0.38
C SER A 17 2.85 16.94 0.87
N ALA A 18 3.83 16.56 1.67
CA ALA A 18 3.62 15.87 2.95
C ALA A 18 2.84 16.74 3.94
N ALA A 19 3.15 18.04 4.03
CA ALA A 19 2.44 18.99 4.88
C ALA A 19 0.98 19.20 4.43
N VAL A 20 0.75 19.32 3.12
CA VAL A 20 -0.59 19.43 2.52
C VAL A 20 -1.39 18.16 2.77
N LEU A 21 -0.79 16.98 2.59
CA LEU A 21 -1.42 15.70 2.91
C LEU A 21 -1.75 15.57 4.40
N LEU A 22 -0.87 16.03 5.29
CA LEU A 22 -1.14 16.07 6.72
C LEU A 22 -2.36 16.92 7.05
N TRP A 23 -2.41 18.12 6.49
CA TRP A 23 -3.47 19.07 6.72
C TRP A 23 -4.81 18.55 6.18
N LEU A 24 -4.85 18.12 4.91
CA LEU A 24 -6.04 17.55 4.27
C LEU A 24 -6.58 16.34 5.01
N LEU A 25 -5.69 15.50 5.52
CA LEU A 25 -6.08 14.28 6.16
C LEU A 25 -6.21 14.44 7.69
N TRP A 26 -6.00 15.63 8.27
CA TRP A 26 -6.03 15.80 9.72
C TRP A 26 -7.42 15.46 10.28
N PRO A 27 -7.53 14.57 11.30
CA PRO A 27 -8.83 14.13 11.80
C PRO A 27 -9.54 15.27 12.56
N SER A 28 -10.70 15.71 12.06
CA SER A 28 -11.54 16.70 12.74
C SER A 28 -12.40 16.09 13.85
N GLU A 29 -12.84 16.90 14.82
CA GLU A 29 -13.61 16.41 15.98
C GLU A 29 -14.90 15.67 15.57
N ARG A 30 -15.65 16.23 14.63
CA ARG A 30 -16.90 15.67 14.10
C ARG A 30 -16.69 14.41 13.24
N SER A 31 -15.45 14.09 12.89
CA SER A 31 -15.15 12.97 11.99
C SER A 31 -15.11 11.61 12.69
N GLY A 32 -14.78 11.54 13.99
CA GLY A 32 -14.55 10.26 14.69
C GLY A 32 -15.72 9.27 14.58
N PRO A 33 -16.91 9.59 15.15
CA PRO A 33 -18.09 8.71 15.05
C PRO A 33 -18.54 8.48 13.61
N ARG A 34 -18.49 9.51 12.74
CA ARG A 34 -18.87 9.37 11.32
C ARG A 34 -17.94 8.42 10.56
N LEU A 35 -16.64 8.46 10.84
CA LEU A 35 -15.65 7.55 10.26
C LEU A 35 -15.90 6.12 10.72
N LEU A 36 -16.16 5.91 12.02
CA LEU A 36 -16.46 4.59 12.56
C LEU A 36 -17.74 3.98 11.95
N ARG A 37 -18.80 4.76 11.77
CA ARG A 37 -20.01 4.31 11.04
C ARG A 37 -19.68 3.89 9.61
N ARG A 38 -18.85 4.67 8.90
CA ARG A 38 -18.39 4.33 7.54
C ARG A 38 -17.57 3.05 7.49
N TRP A 39 -16.92 2.68 8.59
CA TRP A 39 -16.17 1.42 8.72
C TRP A 39 -16.99 0.26 9.27
N GLY A 40 -18.30 0.46 9.46
CA GLY A 40 -19.22 -0.59 9.88
C GLY A 40 -19.36 -0.78 11.38
N VAL A 41 -18.85 0.14 12.22
CA VAL A 41 -19.16 0.15 13.65
C VAL A 41 -20.55 0.76 13.85
N PRO A 42 -21.55 -0.01 14.33
CA PRO A 42 -22.88 0.52 14.61
C PRO A 42 -22.83 1.45 15.82
N ASP A 43 -23.57 2.57 15.74
CA ASP A 43 -23.77 3.53 16.83
C ASP A 43 -22.51 3.87 17.67
N PRO A 44 -21.44 4.38 17.03
CA PRO A 44 -20.19 4.62 17.72
C PRO A 44 -20.34 5.73 18.76
N THR A 45 -19.86 5.46 19.97
CA THR A 45 -19.89 6.41 21.08
C THR A 45 -18.88 7.54 20.86
N GLU A 46 -19.07 8.66 21.54
CA GLU A 46 -18.11 9.78 21.49
C GLU A 46 -16.73 9.37 21.98
N GLU A 47 -16.68 8.48 22.97
CA GLU A 47 -15.44 7.96 23.53
C GLU A 47 -14.66 7.11 22.52
N GLN A 48 -15.34 6.21 21.81
CA GLN A 48 -14.75 5.46 20.71
C GLN A 48 -14.24 6.41 19.61
N GLY A 49 -14.99 7.47 19.31
CA GLY A 49 -14.57 8.54 18.40
C GLY A 49 -13.28 9.22 18.84
N ARG A 50 -13.14 9.53 20.13
CA ARG A 50 -11.94 10.13 20.73
C ARG A 50 -10.73 9.20 20.62
N ILE A 51 -10.90 7.92 20.96
CA ILE A 51 -9.85 6.89 20.86
C ILE A 51 -9.33 6.80 19.41
N VAL A 52 -10.23 6.74 18.43
CA VAL A 52 -9.87 6.66 17.01
C VAL A 52 -9.14 7.91 16.54
N ARG A 53 -9.55 9.11 16.96
CA ARG A 53 -8.86 10.35 16.58
C ARG A 53 -7.43 10.37 17.12
N THR A 54 -7.24 10.03 18.39
CA THR A 54 -5.91 9.94 19.00
C THR A 54 -5.04 8.92 18.29
N TYR A 55 -5.59 7.73 17.99
CA TYR A 55 -4.91 6.70 17.22
C TYR A 55 -4.46 7.21 15.84
N LEU A 56 -5.38 7.81 15.06
CA LEU A 56 -5.06 8.33 13.73
C LEU A 56 -4.04 9.47 13.78
N ARG A 57 -4.14 10.39 14.74
CA ARG A 57 -3.21 11.50 14.91
C ARG A 57 -1.80 10.99 15.17
N ASN A 58 -1.64 10.08 16.12
CA ASN A 58 -0.34 9.49 16.44
C ASN A 58 0.30 8.82 15.22
N ARG A 59 -0.50 8.10 14.44
CA ARG A 59 -0.03 7.38 13.26
C ARG A 59 0.36 8.31 12.11
N ARG A 60 -0.41 9.38 11.89
CA ARG A 60 -0.11 10.40 10.86
C ARG A 60 1.18 11.17 11.13
N VAL A 61 1.46 11.46 12.39
CA VAL A 61 2.73 12.10 12.79
C VAL A 61 3.89 11.17 12.44
N LEU A 62 3.81 9.87 12.77
CA LEU A 62 4.84 8.91 12.39
C LEU A 62 5.00 8.82 10.87
N TYR A 63 3.91 8.79 10.12
CA TYR A 63 3.97 8.76 8.65
C TYR A 63 4.75 9.93 8.09
N VAL A 64 4.57 11.15 8.61
CA VAL A 64 5.31 12.31 8.09
C VAL A 64 6.75 12.32 8.51
N VAL A 65 7.04 11.93 9.74
CA VAL A 65 8.43 11.76 10.18
C VAL A 65 9.16 10.79 9.25
N PHE A 66 8.57 9.62 8.97
CA PHE A 66 9.19 8.63 8.07
C PHE A 66 9.08 8.98 6.59
N LEU A 67 8.11 9.76 6.15
CA LEU A 67 8.03 10.18 4.76
C LEU A 67 9.10 11.23 4.43
N VAL A 68 9.34 12.18 5.35
CA VAL A 68 10.24 13.32 5.13
C VAL A 68 11.72 12.96 5.35
N LEU A 69 12.05 12.17 6.39
CA LEU A 69 13.45 11.94 6.76
C LEU A 69 14.29 11.22 5.69
N PRO A 70 13.79 10.16 5.02
CA PRO A 70 14.61 9.38 4.09
C PRO A 70 14.09 9.33 2.64
N GLY A 71 12.94 9.96 2.34
CA GLY A 71 12.32 9.91 1.01
C GLY A 71 13.14 10.57 -0.10
N TYR A 72 14.19 11.30 0.26
CA TYR A 72 15.18 11.81 -0.69
C TYR A 72 16.10 10.71 -1.25
N TRP A 73 16.44 9.70 -0.44
CA TRP A 73 17.39 8.64 -0.81
C TRP A 73 16.72 7.45 -1.50
N PHE A 74 15.44 7.25 -1.23
CA PHE A 74 14.65 6.15 -1.76
C PHE A 74 13.47 6.73 -2.55
N GLY A 75 13.55 6.70 -3.87
CA GLY A 75 12.48 7.19 -4.74
C GLY A 75 11.24 6.28 -4.75
N GLY A 76 10.09 6.87 -5.04
CA GLY A 76 8.88 6.15 -5.44
C GLY A 76 8.01 5.59 -4.30
N LEU A 77 7.01 4.79 -4.70
CA LEU A 77 6.00 4.22 -3.80
C LEU A 77 6.57 3.19 -2.82
N CYS A 78 7.68 2.53 -3.16
CA CYS A 78 8.34 1.57 -2.26
C CYS A 78 8.81 2.22 -0.96
N TRP A 79 9.32 3.46 -1.04
CA TRP A 79 9.70 4.21 0.16
C TRP A 79 8.50 4.50 1.06
N ILE A 80 7.37 4.89 0.46
CA ILE A 80 6.13 5.15 1.20
C ILE A 80 5.69 3.89 1.96
N LEU A 81 5.77 2.71 1.34
CA LEU A 81 5.44 1.45 2.00
C LEU A 81 6.36 1.16 3.19
N ILE A 82 7.67 1.38 3.04
CA ILE A 82 8.66 1.21 4.12
C ILE A 82 8.37 2.18 5.27
N ALA A 83 8.13 3.45 4.96
CA ALA A 83 7.78 4.47 5.96
C ALA A 83 6.51 4.09 6.75
N LEU A 84 5.49 3.57 6.06
CA LEU A 84 4.25 3.09 6.68
C LEU A 84 4.48 1.86 7.57
N LEU A 85 5.36 0.94 7.16
CA LEU A 85 5.74 -0.23 7.96
C LEU A 85 6.49 0.17 9.22
N LEU A 86 7.49 1.06 9.12
CA LEU A 86 8.24 1.56 10.27
C LEU A 86 7.32 2.26 11.27
N ALA A 87 6.39 3.07 10.78
CA ALA A 87 5.38 3.70 11.62
C ALA A 87 4.49 2.68 12.34
N GLU A 88 4.11 1.57 11.68
CA GLU A 88 3.33 0.51 12.32
C GLU A 88 4.15 -0.28 13.34
N LEU A 89 5.42 -0.57 13.04
CA LEU A 89 6.32 -1.27 13.94
C LEU A 89 6.53 -0.46 15.23
N ILE A 90 6.74 0.86 15.12
CA ILE A 90 6.87 1.74 16.28
C ILE A 90 5.56 1.85 17.05
N ALA A 91 4.43 1.91 16.35
CA ALA A 91 3.12 1.89 17.00
C ALA A 91 2.88 0.59 17.78
N MET A 92 3.43 -0.55 17.31
CA MET A 92 3.36 -1.84 17.99
C MET A 92 4.26 -1.88 19.25
N ILE A 93 5.47 -1.32 19.18
CA ILE A 93 6.42 -1.32 20.29
C ILE A 93 5.93 -0.41 21.44
N ARG A 94 5.12 0.61 21.13
CA ARG A 94 4.66 1.57 22.14
C ARG A 94 3.70 0.88 23.13
N PRO A 95 4.05 0.79 24.43
CA PRO A 95 3.23 0.07 25.40
C PRO A 95 1.85 0.71 25.53
N VAL A 96 0.81 -0.09 25.31
CA VAL A 96 -0.58 0.33 25.50
C VAL A 96 -0.84 0.36 27.01
N ARG A 97 -0.79 1.55 27.60
CA ARG A 97 -1.11 1.76 29.01
C ARG A 97 -2.62 1.63 29.19
N GLY A 98 -3.12 0.44 29.52
CA GLY A 98 -4.53 0.14 29.75
C GLY A 98 -4.74 -0.95 30.80
N ARG A 99 -5.78 -0.80 31.63
CA ARG A 99 -6.01 -1.56 32.88
C ARG A 99 -6.62 -2.97 32.71
N PHE A 100 -7.11 -3.35 31.53
CA PHE A 100 -7.76 -4.65 31.32
C PHE A 100 -7.39 -5.26 29.97
N ARG A 101 -6.82 -6.46 30.00
CA ARG A 101 -6.46 -7.26 28.82
C ARG A 101 -7.34 -8.51 28.81
N VAL A 102 -8.43 -8.49 28.05
CA VAL A 102 -9.24 -9.69 27.83
C VAL A 102 -8.58 -10.48 26.70
N ALA A 103 -8.07 -11.68 27.02
CA ALA A 103 -7.48 -12.56 26.02
C ALA A 103 -8.61 -13.23 25.21
N THR A 104 -8.80 -12.81 23.96
CA THR A 104 -9.65 -13.53 23.01
C THR A 104 -8.79 -14.59 22.31
N LEU A 105 -9.06 -15.88 22.57
CA LEU A 105 -8.29 -17.01 22.01
C LEU A 105 -8.60 -17.34 20.54
N THR A 106 -9.38 -16.52 19.83
CA THR A 106 -9.68 -16.76 18.42
C THR A 106 -8.44 -16.55 17.56
N ARG A 107 -7.93 -17.62 16.93
CA ARG A 107 -6.95 -17.47 15.84
C ARG A 107 -7.56 -16.61 14.74
N ARG A 108 -6.85 -15.56 14.35
CA ARG A 108 -7.21 -14.71 13.20
C ARG A 108 -6.15 -14.89 12.12
N SER A 109 -6.59 -15.11 10.90
CA SER A 109 -5.76 -15.22 9.70
C SER A 109 -5.83 -13.94 8.87
N ILE A 110 -4.89 -13.76 7.94
CA ILE A 110 -4.94 -12.65 6.98
C ILE A 110 -6.19 -12.74 6.10
N GLY A 111 -6.65 -13.94 5.77
CA GLY A 111 -7.87 -14.17 5.00
C GLY A 111 -9.14 -13.67 5.69
N ASP A 112 -9.12 -13.58 7.03
CA ASP A 112 -10.25 -13.02 7.80
C ASP A 112 -10.31 -11.49 7.71
N MET A 113 -9.19 -10.84 7.37
CA MET A 113 -9.10 -9.38 7.22
C MET A 113 -9.19 -8.95 5.75
N LEU A 114 -8.48 -9.65 4.87
CA LEU A 114 -8.41 -9.31 3.45
C LEU A 114 -9.21 -10.33 2.65
N PRO A 115 -10.26 -9.91 1.93
CA PRO A 115 -10.94 -10.78 0.98
C PRO A 115 -9.94 -11.41 -0.01
N THR A 116 -10.14 -12.69 -0.34
CA THR A 116 -9.24 -13.45 -1.24
C THR A 116 -9.03 -12.74 -2.58
N TRP A 117 -10.05 -12.06 -3.11
CA TRP A 117 -9.94 -11.29 -4.35
C TRP A 117 -8.94 -10.13 -4.24
N MET A 118 -8.82 -9.47 -3.07
CA MET A 118 -7.84 -8.39 -2.87
C MET A 118 -6.41 -8.92 -2.92
N ILE A 119 -6.20 -10.08 -2.30
CA ILE A 119 -4.91 -10.79 -2.31
C ILE A 119 -4.56 -11.18 -3.74
N ALA A 120 -5.51 -11.78 -4.47
CA ALA A 120 -5.32 -12.17 -5.87
C ALA A 120 -4.99 -10.99 -6.77
N VAL A 121 -5.73 -9.86 -6.66
CA VAL A 121 -5.46 -8.65 -7.45
C VAL A 121 -4.06 -8.10 -7.16
N HIS A 122 -3.67 -8.00 -5.89
CA HIS A 122 -2.35 -7.50 -5.51
C HIS A 122 -1.23 -8.40 -6.05
N LEU A 123 -1.32 -9.72 -5.83
CA LEU A 123 -0.31 -10.67 -6.30
C LEU A 123 -0.23 -10.72 -7.84
N THR A 124 -1.36 -10.58 -8.53
CA THR A 124 -1.39 -10.50 -10.00
C THR A 124 -0.65 -9.25 -10.47
N ALA A 125 -0.91 -8.08 -9.86
CA ALA A 125 -0.21 -6.85 -10.20
C ALA A 125 1.31 -6.97 -9.98
N VAL A 126 1.74 -7.60 -8.88
CA VAL A 126 3.16 -7.87 -8.59
C VAL A 126 3.77 -8.80 -9.62
N ALA A 127 3.09 -9.90 -9.96
CA ALA A 127 3.57 -10.85 -10.95
C ALA A 127 3.74 -10.18 -12.33
N LEU A 128 2.77 -9.38 -12.75
CA LEU A 128 2.86 -8.61 -13.99
C LEU A 128 4.01 -7.60 -13.97
N ALA A 129 4.22 -6.89 -12.86
CA ALA A 129 5.34 -5.96 -12.70
C ALA A 129 6.69 -6.66 -12.82
N VAL A 130 6.87 -7.80 -12.13
CA VAL A 130 8.09 -8.62 -12.24
C VAL A 130 8.29 -9.09 -13.68
N CYS A 131 7.26 -9.60 -14.34
CA CYS A 131 7.34 -10.01 -15.74
C CYS A 131 7.73 -8.84 -16.66
N GLY A 132 7.11 -7.67 -16.49
CA GLY A 132 7.42 -6.48 -17.27
C GLY A 132 8.87 -6.04 -17.12
N VAL A 133 9.39 -6.02 -15.89
CA VAL A 133 10.81 -5.71 -15.61
C VAL A 133 11.73 -6.71 -16.31
N LEU A 134 11.48 -8.01 -16.15
CA LEU A 134 12.31 -9.05 -16.76
C LEU A 134 12.30 -8.99 -18.30
N LEU A 135 11.13 -8.76 -18.91
CA LEU A 135 11.01 -8.59 -20.35
C LEU A 135 11.76 -7.37 -20.86
N THR A 136 11.66 -6.25 -20.14
CA THR A 136 12.35 -4.99 -20.51
C THR A 136 13.86 -5.18 -20.46
N SER A 137 14.37 -5.83 -19.41
CA SER A 137 15.81 -6.09 -19.28
C SER A 137 16.32 -7.12 -20.28
N ALA A 138 15.50 -8.10 -20.67
CA ALA A 138 15.83 -9.02 -21.76
C ALA A 138 15.92 -8.30 -23.12
N ALA A 139 14.99 -7.37 -23.39
CA ALA A 139 15.01 -6.53 -24.58
C ALA A 139 16.24 -5.63 -24.63
N GLU A 140 16.57 -4.99 -23.51
CA GLU A 140 17.76 -4.16 -23.38
C GLU A 140 19.04 -4.96 -23.61
N THR A 141 19.17 -6.11 -22.95
CA THR A 141 20.32 -7.02 -23.13
C THR A 141 20.49 -7.45 -24.58
N SER A 142 19.39 -7.69 -25.29
CA SER A 142 19.42 -8.04 -26.71
C SER A 142 19.89 -6.87 -27.59
N ALA A 143 19.55 -5.64 -27.22
CA ALA A 143 19.85 -4.43 -28.00
C ALA A 143 21.23 -3.83 -27.71
N THR A 144 21.79 -4.04 -26.52
CA THR A 144 23.04 -3.40 -26.07
C THR A 144 24.16 -4.36 -25.69
N GLY A 145 23.89 -5.66 -25.74
CA GLY A 145 24.78 -6.67 -25.16
C GLY A 145 24.56 -6.84 -23.65
N PRO A 146 25.38 -7.64 -22.96
CA PRO A 146 25.19 -7.99 -21.55
C PRO A 146 25.13 -6.72 -20.69
N ALA A 147 23.97 -6.48 -20.09
CA ALA A 147 23.80 -5.42 -19.12
C ALA A 147 24.76 -5.63 -17.95
N THR A 148 25.22 -4.55 -17.32
CA THR A 148 25.88 -4.65 -16.02
C THR A 148 24.90 -5.31 -15.04
N ALA A 149 25.29 -6.44 -14.46
CA ALA A 149 24.42 -7.46 -13.86
C ALA A 149 23.52 -7.02 -12.67
N GLY A 150 23.44 -5.73 -12.32
CA GLY A 150 22.74 -5.23 -11.13
C GLY A 150 21.36 -4.62 -11.36
N GLU A 151 21.06 -4.09 -12.54
CA GLU A 151 19.91 -3.19 -12.73
C GLU A 151 18.50 -3.84 -12.62
N PRO A 152 18.19 -4.97 -13.31
CA PRO A 152 16.86 -5.59 -13.21
C PRO A 152 16.52 -6.07 -11.80
N TRP A 153 17.51 -6.61 -11.10
CA TRP A 153 17.30 -7.27 -9.81
C TRP A 153 16.91 -6.29 -8.73
N ILE A 154 17.31 -5.02 -8.83
CA ILE A 154 16.85 -3.97 -7.92
C ILE A 154 15.34 -3.75 -8.08
N SER A 155 14.85 -3.67 -9.32
CA SER A 155 13.42 -3.49 -9.60
C SER A 155 12.58 -4.72 -9.24
N VAL A 156 13.11 -5.93 -9.47
CA VAL A 156 12.47 -7.18 -9.01
C VAL A 156 12.43 -7.24 -7.48
N ALA A 157 13.54 -6.93 -6.81
CA ALA A 157 13.63 -6.87 -5.36
C ALA A 157 12.69 -5.80 -4.79
N ALA A 158 12.51 -4.67 -5.47
CA ALA A 158 11.54 -3.64 -5.09
C ALA A 158 10.10 -4.17 -5.18
N ALA A 159 9.73 -4.86 -6.27
CA ALA A 159 8.40 -5.46 -6.43
C ALA A 159 8.12 -6.51 -5.35
N VAL A 160 9.03 -7.46 -5.16
CA VAL A 160 8.89 -8.54 -4.17
C VAL A 160 8.96 -7.99 -2.74
N GLY A 161 9.89 -7.07 -2.47
CA GLY A 161 10.04 -6.41 -1.18
C GLY A 161 8.81 -5.60 -0.80
N SER A 162 8.21 -4.88 -1.74
CA SER A 162 6.96 -4.14 -1.50
C SER A 162 5.82 -5.08 -1.07
N THR A 163 5.77 -6.27 -1.65
CA THR A 163 4.81 -7.34 -1.30
C THR A 163 5.06 -7.80 0.14
N GLY A 164 6.32 -8.10 0.48
CA GLY A 164 6.72 -8.45 1.85
C GLY A 164 6.31 -7.37 2.86
N VAL A 165 6.51 -6.09 2.54
CA VAL A 165 6.11 -4.96 3.38
C VAL A 165 4.59 -4.90 3.59
N VAL A 166 3.79 -5.07 2.53
CA VAL A 166 2.32 -5.07 2.60
C VAL A 166 1.82 -6.15 3.55
N TYR A 167 2.30 -7.39 3.38
CA TYR A 167 1.87 -8.51 4.21
C TYR A 167 2.46 -8.45 5.61
N ALA A 168 3.64 -7.87 5.81
CA ALA A 168 4.17 -7.57 7.13
C ALA A 168 3.25 -6.60 7.90
N VAL A 169 2.77 -5.51 7.27
CA VAL A 169 1.81 -4.61 7.93
C VAL A 169 0.47 -5.30 8.18
N ALA A 170 -0.04 -6.10 7.25
CA ALA A 170 -1.26 -6.88 7.46
C ALA A 170 -1.10 -7.86 8.63
N TRP A 171 0.05 -8.52 8.73
CA TRP A 171 0.39 -9.42 9.82
C TRP A 171 0.52 -8.67 11.15
N LEU A 172 1.20 -7.52 11.19
CA LEU A 172 1.28 -6.66 12.38
C LEU A 172 -0.10 -6.21 12.86
N ALA A 173 -1.00 -5.91 11.93
CA ALA A 173 -2.39 -5.59 12.25
C ALA A 173 -3.12 -6.77 12.93
N ILE A 174 -2.73 -8.02 12.67
CA ILE A 174 -3.26 -9.21 13.36
C ILE A 174 -2.56 -9.43 14.70
N ALA A 175 -1.22 -9.37 14.70
CA ALA A 175 -0.40 -9.70 15.86
C ALA A 175 -0.55 -8.68 17.01
N ARG A 176 -0.92 -7.43 16.71
CA ARG A 176 -1.07 -6.40 17.74
C ARG A 176 -2.13 -6.78 18.78
N PRO A 177 -1.93 -6.47 20.08
CA PRO A 177 -2.96 -6.64 21.10
C PRO A 177 -4.21 -5.80 20.79
N ALA A 178 -5.39 -6.30 21.17
CA ALA A 178 -6.63 -5.53 21.06
C ALA A 178 -6.58 -4.30 21.97
N MET A 179 -6.99 -3.14 21.44
CA MET A 179 -7.02 -1.88 22.18
C MET A 179 -8.46 -1.40 22.34
N GLY A 180 -8.96 -1.40 23.57
CA GLY A 180 -10.30 -0.91 23.89
C GLY A 180 -11.41 -1.78 23.30
N ASP A 181 -12.37 -1.14 22.65
CA ASP A 181 -13.51 -1.79 22.03
C ASP A 181 -13.11 -2.67 20.83
N VAL A 182 -13.56 -3.93 20.83
CA VAL A 182 -13.21 -4.94 19.83
C VAL A 182 -13.68 -4.56 18.42
N ALA A 183 -14.84 -3.92 18.29
CA ALA A 183 -15.38 -3.50 16.99
C ALA A 183 -14.55 -2.36 16.40
N VAL A 184 -14.18 -1.39 17.22
CA VAL A 184 -13.32 -0.26 16.82
C VAL A 184 -11.94 -0.74 16.38
N ASP A 185 -11.30 -1.59 17.19
CA ASP A 185 -9.97 -2.11 16.87
C ASP A 185 -9.99 -2.96 15.57
N THR A 186 -11.00 -3.81 15.41
CA THR A 186 -11.17 -4.61 14.19
C THR A 186 -11.34 -3.73 12.95
N ALA A 187 -12.16 -2.67 13.05
CA ALA A 187 -12.33 -1.70 11.96
C ALA A 187 -11.01 -0.99 11.59
N LEU A 188 -10.20 -0.62 12.59
CA LEU A 188 -8.89 0.00 12.37
C LEU A 188 -7.90 -0.96 11.70
N ARG A 189 -7.82 -2.22 12.15
CA ARG A 189 -6.94 -3.25 11.57
C ARG A 189 -7.28 -3.50 10.10
N LEU A 190 -8.58 -3.73 9.85
CA LEU A 190 -9.11 -3.98 8.53
C LEU A 190 -8.79 -2.85 7.57
N ARG A 191 -9.05 -1.60 7.98
CA ARG A 191 -8.73 -0.43 7.16
C ARG A 191 -7.24 -0.33 6.86
N SER A 192 -6.40 -0.56 7.86
CA SER A 192 -4.94 -0.50 7.70
C SER A 192 -4.45 -1.52 6.68
N ALA A 193 -4.89 -2.77 6.82
CA ALA A 193 -4.54 -3.84 5.89
C ALA A 193 -4.98 -3.48 4.46
N ARG A 194 -6.23 -3.02 4.28
CA ARG A 194 -6.75 -2.65 2.95
C ARG A 194 -6.01 -1.48 2.31
N VAL A 195 -5.71 -0.45 3.09
CA VAL A 195 -4.95 0.71 2.60
C VAL A 195 -3.55 0.26 2.16
N MET A 196 -2.88 -0.59 2.95
CA MET A 196 -1.57 -1.11 2.58
C MET A 196 -1.62 -1.99 1.33
N THR A 197 -2.57 -2.92 1.23
CA THR A 197 -2.73 -3.76 0.03
C THR A 197 -3.02 -2.92 -1.21
N GLY A 198 -3.87 -1.90 -1.11
CA GLY A 198 -4.12 -0.98 -2.20
C GLY A 198 -2.85 -0.22 -2.61
N LEU A 199 -2.09 0.31 -1.64
CA LEU A 199 -0.84 1.03 -1.91
C LEU A 199 0.22 0.12 -2.53
N GLY A 200 0.33 -1.13 -2.07
CA GLY A 200 1.19 -2.14 -2.69
C GLY A 200 0.79 -2.47 -4.13
N THR A 201 -0.52 -2.55 -4.40
CA THR A 201 -1.05 -2.75 -5.76
C THR A 201 -0.70 -1.57 -6.66
N MET A 202 -0.82 -0.33 -6.15
CA MET A 202 -0.40 0.87 -6.88
C MET A 202 1.12 0.88 -7.12
N ALA A 203 1.92 0.47 -6.14
CA ALA A 203 3.37 0.38 -6.28
C ALA A 203 3.77 -0.61 -7.38
N ALA A 204 3.14 -1.78 -7.41
CA ALA A 204 3.34 -2.77 -8.48
C ALA A 204 2.90 -2.22 -9.85
N ALA A 205 1.77 -1.52 -9.93
CA ALA A 205 1.31 -0.89 -11.17
C ALA A 205 2.29 0.18 -11.68
N THR A 206 2.90 0.98 -10.79
CA THR A 206 3.94 1.95 -11.16
C THR A 206 5.20 1.25 -11.67
N LEU A 207 5.68 0.18 -11.02
CA LEU A 207 6.83 -0.58 -11.51
C LEU A 207 6.58 -1.19 -12.90
N LEU A 208 5.37 -1.70 -13.14
CA LEU A 208 4.97 -2.19 -14.45
C LEU A 208 4.94 -1.06 -15.50
N ALA A 209 4.40 0.10 -15.14
CA ALA A 209 4.37 1.25 -16.01
C ALA A 209 5.79 1.73 -16.37
N ASP A 210 6.71 1.81 -15.40
CA ASP A 210 8.11 2.18 -15.62
C ASP A 210 8.80 1.20 -16.59
N ALA A 211 8.58 -0.10 -16.43
CA ALA A 211 9.09 -1.12 -17.34
C ALA A 211 8.58 -0.93 -18.78
N LEU A 212 7.27 -0.69 -18.94
CA LEU A 212 6.67 -0.40 -20.25
C LEU A 212 7.22 0.91 -20.86
N TRP A 213 7.47 1.94 -20.05
CA TRP A 213 8.14 3.16 -20.51
C TRP A 213 9.56 2.89 -20.98
N GLY A 214 10.29 2.01 -20.30
CA GLY A 214 11.60 1.51 -20.71
C GLY A 214 11.57 0.88 -22.11
N LEU A 215 10.61 -0.02 -22.36
CA LEU A 215 10.41 -0.62 -23.68
C LEU A 215 10.10 0.42 -24.76
N ALA A 216 9.26 1.42 -24.46
CA ALA A 216 8.96 2.50 -25.39
C ALA A 216 10.19 3.35 -25.73
N ASN A 217 11.04 3.63 -24.73
CA ASN A 217 12.26 4.40 -24.91
C ASN A 217 13.33 3.64 -25.70
N LEU A 218 13.47 2.34 -25.42
CA LEU A 218 14.35 1.45 -26.19
C LEU A 218 13.98 1.46 -27.67
N ARG A 219 12.68 1.36 -28.00
CA ARG A 219 12.21 1.48 -29.39
C ARG A 219 12.61 2.81 -30.03
N ARG A 220 12.43 3.92 -29.31
CA ARG A 220 12.78 5.26 -29.81
C ARG A 220 14.27 5.45 -30.05
N SER A 221 15.12 4.63 -29.42
CA SER A 221 16.58 4.71 -29.58
C SER A 221 17.07 4.27 -30.97
N GLY A 222 16.23 3.60 -31.77
CA GLY A 222 16.58 3.18 -33.13
C GLY A 222 17.55 2.00 -33.20
N LYS A 223 17.88 1.38 -32.06
CA LYS A 223 18.68 0.14 -32.01
C LYS A 223 17.89 -1.03 -32.62
N GLU A 224 18.60 -1.99 -33.21
CA GLU A 224 17.99 -3.25 -33.62
C GLU A 224 17.38 -3.94 -32.39
N MET A 225 16.10 -4.30 -32.49
CA MET A 225 15.34 -4.89 -31.39
C MET A 225 14.69 -6.18 -31.85
N PRO A 226 14.46 -7.14 -30.95
CA PRO A 226 13.69 -8.32 -31.29
C PRO A 226 12.25 -7.95 -31.74
N ASP A 227 11.70 -8.71 -32.69
CA ASP A 227 10.41 -8.42 -33.35
C ASP A 227 9.25 -8.22 -32.37
N TRP A 228 9.24 -8.97 -31.26
CA TRP A 228 8.20 -8.84 -30.24
C TRP A 228 8.21 -7.45 -29.58
N VAL A 229 9.37 -6.80 -29.44
CA VAL A 229 9.50 -5.43 -28.94
C VAL A 229 8.95 -4.44 -29.96
N ALA A 230 9.20 -4.68 -31.25
CA ALA A 230 8.66 -3.86 -32.33
C ALA A 230 7.11 -3.93 -32.37
N TRP A 231 6.53 -5.08 -32.00
CA TRP A 231 5.08 -5.24 -31.88
C TRP A 231 4.49 -4.57 -30.62
N ILE A 232 5.10 -4.76 -29.44
CA ILE A 232 4.58 -4.21 -28.16
C ILE A 232 4.85 -2.71 -28.02
N GLY A 233 6.00 -2.22 -28.51
CA GLY A 233 6.49 -0.87 -28.27
C GLY A 233 5.53 0.30 -28.57
N PRO A 234 4.70 0.28 -29.65
CA PRO A 234 3.73 1.36 -29.89
C PRO A 234 2.64 1.41 -28.82
N GLN A 235 2.33 0.26 -28.23
CA GLN A 235 1.26 0.10 -27.24
C GLN A 235 1.76 0.26 -25.80
N ALA A 236 3.07 0.31 -25.58
CA ALA A 236 3.64 0.33 -24.23
C ALA A 236 3.21 1.57 -23.42
N ILE A 237 3.17 2.76 -24.04
CA ILE A 237 2.72 4.00 -23.37
C ILE A 237 1.22 3.95 -23.02
N PRO A 238 0.29 3.66 -23.95
CA PRO A 238 -1.12 3.55 -23.58
C PRO A 238 -1.36 2.44 -22.56
N PHE A 239 -0.67 1.29 -22.65
CA PHE A 239 -0.77 0.24 -21.65
C PHE A 239 -0.28 0.67 -20.28
N ALA A 240 0.78 1.46 -20.20
CA ALA A 240 1.29 1.94 -18.95
C ALA A 240 0.37 2.99 -18.30
N LEU A 241 -0.25 3.88 -19.10
CA LEU A 241 -1.31 4.77 -18.62
C LEU A 241 -2.54 3.99 -18.12
N VAL A 242 -3.01 3.00 -18.89
CA VAL A 242 -4.11 2.12 -18.48
C VAL A 242 -3.77 1.37 -17.20
N THR A 243 -2.53 0.88 -17.06
CA THR A 243 -2.04 0.18 -15.87
C THR A 243 -2.10 1.09 -14.64
N LEU A 244 -1.66 2.34 -14.74
CA LEU A 244 -1.75 3.31 -13.64
C LEU A 244 -3.21 3.63 -13.28
N LEU A 245 -4.09 3.77 -14.27
CA LEU A 245 -5.52 4.00 -14.03
C LEU A 245 -6.16 2.79 -13.34
N LEU A 246 -5.88 1.56 -13.80
CA LEU A 246 -6.36 0.33 -13.17
C LEU A 246 -5.83 0.19 -11.75
N GLY A 247 -4.55 0.50 -11.51
CA GLY A 247 -3.96 0.55 -10.17
C GLY A 247 -4.67 1.54 -9.25
N LEU A 248 -4.98 2.74 -9.74
CA LEU A 248 -5.70 3.76 -9.00
C LEU A 248 -7.15 3.35 -8.69
N VAL A 249 -7.85 2.76 -9.68
CA VAL A 249 -9.22 2.25 -9.51
C VAL A 249 -9.23 1.09 -8.51
N ALA A 250 -8.31 0.15 -8.63
CA ALA A 250 -8.16 -0.97 -7.69
C ALA A 250 -7.90 -0.47 -6.27
N TRP A 251 -6.96 0.47 -6.10
CA TRP A 251 -6.69 1.11 -4.81
C TRP A 251 -7.93 1.78 -4.23
N TRP A 252 -8.62 2.60 -5.03
CA TRP A 252 -9.83 3.30 -4.59
C TRP A 252 -10.92 2.32 -4.15
N PHE A 253 -11.15 1.27 -4.95
CA PHE A 253 -12.12 0.23 -4.65
C PHE A 253 -11.76 -0.52 -3.37
N MET A 254 -10.52 -0.97 -3.21
CA MET A 254 -10.04 -1.66 -2.01
C MET A 254 -10.20 -0.83 -0.73
N VAL A 255 -10.01 0.49 -0.81
CA VAL A 255 -10.19 1.41 0.32
C VAL A 255 -11.67 1.68 0.62
N ARG A 256 -12.55 1.59 -0.39
CA ARG A 256 -13.98 1.95 -0.29
C ARG A 256 -14.93 0.78 -0.10
N VAL A 257 -14.52 -0.45 -0.40
CA VAL A 257 -15.34 -1.66 -0.22
C VAL A 257 -15.83 -1.70 1.22
N ARG A 258 -17.14 -1.50 1.42
CA ARG A 258 -17.74 -1.80 2.72
C ARG A 258 -17.59 -3.30 2.91
N VAL A 259 -17.29 -3.73 4.14
CA VAL A 259 -17.52 -5.14 4.48
C VAL A 259 -19.00 -5.35 4.23
N LEU A 260 -19.34 -5.95 3.08
CA LEU A 260 -20.61 -6.61 2.95
C LEU A 260 -20.57 -7.59 4.10
N ARG A 261 -21.40 -7.36 5.12
CA ARG A 261 -21.67 -8.40 6.12
C ARG A 261 -22.02 -9.60 5.27
N THR A 262 -21.11 -10.53 5.13
CA THR A 262 -21.43 -11.87 4.68
C THR A 262 -22.38 -12.33 5.77
N GLY A 263 -23.67 -12.17 5.46
CA GLY A 263 -24.83 -12.41 6.32
C GLY A 263 -24.93 -13.89 6.60
N ALA A 264 -23.92 -14.38 7.27
CA ALA A 264 -23.99 -15.53 8.11
C ALA A 264 -24.24 -14.94 9.53
N ASP A 265 -25.45 -14.85 10.09
CA ASP A 265 -26.70 -15.59 9.83
C ASP A 265 -26.50 -17.07 9.45
N SER A 266 -25.28 -17.57 9.71
CA SER A 266 -24.99 -18.97 9.93
C SER A 266 -25.64 -19.27 11.26
N LYS A 267 -26.95 -19.51 11.18
CA LYS A 267 -27.70 -20.44 12.00
C LYS A 267 -27.31 -20.27 13.47
N ARG A 268 -28.07 -19.54 14.29
CA ARG A 268 -29.31 -20.13 14.85
C ARG A 268 -29.43 -21.63 14.59
N THR A 269 -28.41 -22.42 14.93
CA THR A 269 -28.63 -23.66 15.67
C THR A 269 -29.07 -23.23 17.06
N VAL A 270 -30.30 -22.75 17.12
CA VAL A 270 -31.17 -22.94 18.27
C VAL A 270 -31.41 -24.45 18.25
N CYS A 271 -30.55 -25.21 18.92
CA CYS A 271 -31.01 -26.48 19.45
C CYS A 271 -31.95 -26.07 20.58
N HIS A 272 -33.24 -26.05 20.27
CA HIS A 272 -34.20 -26.55 21.24
C HIS A 272 -33.77 -28.00 21.52
N ASP A 273 -33.34 -28.25 22.75
CA ASP A 273 -33.67 -29.43 23.56
C ASP A 273 -33.03 -29.26 24.96
#